data_AF-A0A662HRV3-F1
#
_entry.id   AF-A0A662HRV3-F1
#
_cell.length_a   1.000
_cell.length_b   1.000
_cell.length_c   1.000
_cell.angle_alpha   90.00
_cell.angle_beta   90.00
_cell.angle_gamma   90.00
#
_symmetry.space_group_name_H-M   'P 1'
#
loop_
_entity.id
_entity.type
_entity.pdbx_description
1 polymer ?
#
loop_
_entity_poly.entity_id
_entity_poly.type
_entity_poly.pdbx_seq_one_letter_code
_entity_poly.pdbx_strand_id
1 'polypeptide(L)'
;MNILRHLLKSAMALNRTGLNYALIGGISCILMGVRRATGDIDYVVEVNSVSDMEKLLKELKREGYEVKAIDPNEVLKGLGRFSIELEDGYRLDFKIAKEKIHYETLKTAVTVKIRGVDIRLTRIEENIAAKLLMPNSLKDIEDALWLMYQYHEELNWNRVDELIGMKSIDMVMKLLDRIAKELSEDRIVLERVKYLRNILLEIKRNRII
;
A
#
# COMPACT_ATOMS: atom_id res chain seq x y z
N MET A 1 12.77 -13.68 -13.31
CA MET A 1 13.04 -12.23 -13.31
C MET A 1 13.25 -11.82 -11.85
N ASN A 2 13.42 -10.55 -11.48
CA ASN A 2 13.43 -10.17 -10.05
C ASN A 2 12.39 -9.08 -9.81
N ILE A 3 12.01 -8.87 -8.55
CA ILE A 3 10.94 -7.93 -8.18
C ILE A 3 11.21 -6.50 -8.66
N LEU A 4 12.48 -6.06 -8.67
CA LEU A 4 12.85 -4.75 -9.19
C LEU A 4 12.56 -4.65 -10.69
N ARG A 5 12.87 -5.67 -11.48
CA ARG A 5 12.58 -5.65 -12.93
C ARG A 5 11.07 -5.68 -13.19
N HIS A 6 10.30 -6.40 -12.40
CA HIS A 6 8.83 -6.36 -12.47
C HIS A 6 8.30 -4.95 -12.14
N LEU A 7 8.77 -4.34 -11.05
CA LEU A 7 8.42 -2.97 -10.65
C LEU A 7 8.66 -1.96 -11.78
N LEU A 8 9.83 -2.03 -12.43
CA LEU A 8 10.18 -1.12 -13.52
C LEU A 8 9.27 -1.34 -14.74
N LYS A 9 9.01 -2.59 -15.12
CA LYS A 9 8.16 -2.91 -16.29
C LYS A 9 6.70 -2.55 -16.04
N SER A 10 6.12 -2.87 -14.88
CA SER A 10 4.74 -2.49 -14.55
C SER A 10 4.59 -0.96 -14.45
N ALA A 11 5.57 -0.25 -13.90
CA ALA A 11 5.56 1.21 -13.91
C ALA A 11 5.64 1.80 -15.32
N MET A 12 6.49 1.24 -16.21
CA MET A 12 6.52 1.66 -17.62
C MET A 12 5.18 1.44 -18.33
N ALA A 13 4.50 0.32 -18.08
CA ALA A 13 3.15 0.07 -18.60
C ALA A 13 2.17 1.14 -18.11
N LEU A 14 2.13 1.39 -16.79
CA LEU A 14 1.28 2.40 -16.18
C LEU A 14 1.56 3.82 -16.70
N ASN A 15 2.82 4.19 -16.91
CA ASN A 15 3.17 5.49 -17.48
C ASN A 15 2.61 5.67 -18.90
N ARG A 16 2.60 4.60 -19.73
CA ARG A 16 2.06 4.66 -21.10
C ARG A 16 0.54 4.70 -21.15
N THR A 17 -0.16 4.26 -20.10
CA THR A 17 -1.62 4.43 -20.04
C THR A 17 -2.00 5.89 -19.84
N GLY A 18 -1.15 6.71 -19.22
CA GLY A 18 -1.51 8.07 -18.80
C GLY A 18 -2.60 8.12 -17.72
N LEU A 19 -2.94 6.98 -17.11
CA LEU A 19 -3.85 6.91 -15.97
C LEU A 19 -3.12 7.36 -14.71
N ASN A 20 -3.85 7.99 -13.80
CA ASN A 20 -3.31 8.27 -12.48
C ASN A 20 -3.10 6.94 -11.74
N TYR A 21 -1.89 6.75 -11.21
CA TYR A 21 -1.57 5.60 -10.36
C TYR A 21 -0.63 6.02 -9.23
N ALA A 22 -0.54 5.17 -8.22
CA ALA A 22 0.49 5.23 -7.20
C ALA A 22 0.92 3.83 -6.78
N LEU A 23 2.23 3.62 -6.67
CA LEU A 23 2.86 2.50 -5.99
C LEU A 23 2.60 2.62 -4.48
N ILE A 24 2.02 1.57 -3.90
CA ILE A 24 1.65 1.49 -2.49
C ILE A 24 2.21 0.18 -1.89
N GLY A 25 1.71 -0.22 -0.72
CA GLY A 25 1.90 -1.56 -0.18
C GLY A 25 3.33 -1.84 0.33
N GLY A 26 3.79 -3.07 0.14
CA GLY A 26 5.08 -3.51 0.71
C GLY A 26 6.29 -2.81 0.10
N ILE A 27 6.29 -2.60 -1.23
CA ILE A 27 7.40 -1.96 -1.94
C ILE A 27 7.51 -0.48 -1.55
N SER A 28 6.41 0.25 -1.40
CA SER A 28 6.47 1.64 -0.95
C SER A 28 7.15 1.75 0.43
N CYS A 29 6.88 0.83 1.34
CA CYS A 29 7.52 0.77 2.66
C CYS A 29 9.02 0.52 2.56
N ILE A 30 9.44 -0.40 1.68
CA ILE A 30 10.87 -0.68 1.44
C ILE A 30 11.57 0.57 0.91
N LEU A 31 10.95 1.28 -0.03
CA LEU A 31 11.49 2.54 -0.57
C LEU A 31 11.55 3.65 0.49
N MET A 32 10.69 3.59 1.51
CA MET A 32 10.70 4.45 2.70
C MET A 32 11.58 3.90 3.84
N GLY A 33 12.44 2.90 3.58
CA GLY A 33 13.43 2.43 4.55
C GLY A 33 12.96 1.33 5.52
N VAL A 34 11.71 0.85 5.42
CA VAL A 34 11.22 -0.28 6.22
C VAL A 34 11.92 -1.56 5.77
N ARG A 35 12.62 -2.22 6.70
CA ARG A 35 13.33 -3.48 6.45
C ARG A 35 12.35 -4.65 6.41
N ARG A 36 11.88 -5.02 5.23
CA ARG A 36 11.02 -6.21 5.01
C ARG A 36 11.27 -6.85 3.64
N ALA A 37 10.85 -8.11 3.51
CA ALA A 37 10.63 -8.75 2.22
C ALA A 37 9.16 -8.64 1.79
N THR A 38 8.90 -8.69 0.49
CA THR A 38 7.56 -8.72 -0.11
C THR A 38 7.60 -9.51 -1.42
N GLY A 39 6.53 -10.23 -1.72
CA GLY A 39 6.38 -11.01 -2.96
C GLY A 39 5.51 -10.32 -4.01
N ASP A 40 4.91 -9.19 -3.64
CA ASP A 40 3.90 -8.47 -4.40
C ASP A 40 4.33 -7.02 -4.69
N ILE A 41 3.77 -6.47 -5.77
CA ILE A 41 3.88 -5.06 -6.12
C ILE A 41 2.47 -4.51 -6.21
N ASP A 42 2.10 -3.67 -5.25
CA ASP A 42 0.77 -3.09 -5.16
C ASP A 42 0.69 -1.72 -5.85
N TYR A 43 -0.35 -1.53 -6.66
CA TYR A 43 -0.73 -0.25 -7.21
C TYR A 43 -2.16 0.11 -6.82
N VAL A 44 -2.40 1.40 -6.59
CA VAL A 44 -3.73 1.99 -6.74
C VAL A 44 -3.77 2.72 -8.08
N VAL A 45 -4.86 2.57 -8.84
CA VAL A 45 -5.02 3.15 -10.18
C VAL A 45 -6.41 3.76 -10.32
N GLU A 46 -6.49 4.94 -10.91
CA GLU A 46 -7.74 5.58 -11.29
C GLU A 46 -8.23 5.01 -12.62
N VAL A 47 -9.35 4.30 -12.61
CA VAL A 47 -9.98 3.70 -13.78
C VAL A 47 -11.46 4.05 -13.73
N ASN A 48 -11.91 4.88 -14.68
CA ASN A 48 -13.27 5.43 -14.69
C ASN A 48 -14.19 4.72 -15.69
N SER A 49 -13.63 3.87 -16.54
CA SER A 49 -14.35 3.19 -17.60
C SER A 49 -13.75 1.83 -17.94
N VAL A 50 -14.53 1.00 -18.64
CA VAL A 50 -14.04 -0.26 -19.23
C VAL A 50 -12.87 0.01 -20.19
N SER A 51 -12.93 1.10 -20.95
CA SER A 51 -11.86 1.52 -21.87
C SER A 51 -10.53 1.80 -21.15
N ASP A 52 -10.57 2.47 -20.00
CA ASP A 52 -9.37 2.70 -19.18
C ASP A 52 -8.75 1.38 -18.72
N MET A 53 -9.60 0.43 -18.33
CA MET A 53 -9.17 -0.89 -17.89
C MET A 53 -8.57 -1.69 -19.06
N GLU A 54 -9.21 -1.69 -20.23
CA GLU A 54 -8.67 -2.32 -21.44
C GLU A 54 -7.32 -1.72 -21.84
N LYS A 55 -7.17 -0.39 -21.73
CA LYS A 55 -5.91 0.31 -21.96
C LYS A 55 -4.81 -0.16 -21.00
N LEU A 56 -5.14 -0.29 -19.71
CA LEU A 56 -4.21 -0.81 -18.70
C LEU A 56 -3.78 -2.25 -19.01
N LEU A 57 -4.73 -3.15 -19.27
CA LEU A 57 -4.42 -4.55 -19.60
C LEU A 57 -3.60 -4.65 -20.88
N LYS A 58 -3.87 -3.83 -21.90
CA LYS A 58 -3.09 -3.79 -23.14
C LYS A 58 -1.63 -3.40 -22.88
N GLU A 59 -1.37 -2.37 -22.09
CA GLU A 59 0.00 -1.95 -21.80
C GLU A 59 0.75 -2.94 -20.89
N LEU A 60 0.06 -3.60 -19.96
CA LEU A 60 0.63 -4.70 -19.17
C LEU A 60 0.97 -5.91 -20.05
N LYS A 61 0.08 -6.28 -20.99
CA LYS A 61 0.33 -7.33 -21.98
C LYS A 61 1.53 -6.99 -22.87
N ARG A 62 1.70 -5.72 -23.24
CA ARG A 62 2.86 -5.25 -24.02
C ARG A 62 4.18 -5.43 -23.27
N GLU A 63 4.16 -5.35 -21.94
CA GLU A 63 5.30 -5.69 -21.09
C GLU A 63 5.47 -7.20 -20.88
N GLY A 64 4.63 -8.04 -21.49
CA GLY A 64 4.74 -9.50 -21.42
C GLY A 64 4.06 -10.14 -20.21
N TYR A 65 3.12 -9.44 -19.57
CA TYR A 65 2.28 -10.02 -18.52
C TYR A 65 1.06 -10.74 -19.11
N GLU A 66 0.69 -11.87 -18.52
CA GLU A 66 -0.54 -12.59 -18.90
C GLU A 66 -1.76 -11.96 -18.23
N VAL A 67 -2.66 -11.42 -19.05
CA VAL A 67 -3.85 -10.68 -18.58
C VAL A 67 -5.18 -11.25 -19.11
N LYS A 68 -5.15 -12.37 -19.83
CA LYS A 68 -6.32 -12.89 -20.56
C LYS A 68 -7.49 -13.28 -19.65
N ALA A 69 -7.21 -13.68 -18.42
CA ALA A 69 -8.21 -14.08 -17.43
C ALA A 69 -8.88 -12.88 -16.73
N ILE A 70 -8.48 -11.65 -17.01
CA ILE A 70 -9.01 -10.45 -16.35
C ILE A 70 -10.13 -9.85 -17.22
N ASP A 71 -11.38 -9.95 -16.76
CA ASP A 71 -12.51 -9.26 -17.37
C ASP A 71 -12.66 -7.83 -16.78
N PRO A 72 -12.52 -6.77 -17.60
CA PRO A 72 -12.71 -5.40 -17.17
C PRO A 72 -14.06 -5.13 -16.45
N ASN A 73 -15.15 -5.71 -16.94
CA ASN A 73 -16.48 -5.48 -16.39
C ASN A 73 -16.61 -6.11 -15.00
N GLU A 74 -16.07 -7.32 -14.81
CA GLU A 74 -16.10 -7.99 -13.52
C GLU A 74 -15.30 -7.23 -12.47
N VAL A 75 -14.10 -6.75 -12.84
CA VAL A 75 -13.25 -5.95 -11.94
C VAL A 75 -13.98 -4.67 -11.50
N LEU A 76 -14.56 -3.94 -12.46
CA LEU A 76 -15.20 -2.65 -12.18
C LEU A 76 -16.50 -2.80 -11.37
N LYS A 77 -17.32 -3.81 -11.67
CA LYS A 77 -18.56 -4.11 -10.93
C LYS A 77 -18.29 -4.73 -9.55
N GLY A 78 -17.20 -5.47 -9.42
CA GLY A 78 -16.80 -6.14 -8.18
C GLY A 78 -16.05 -5.22 -7.20
N LEU A 79 -15.11 -5.80 -6.46
CA LEU A 79 -14.32 -5.08 -5.46
C LEU A 79 -13.30 -4.09 -6.04
N GLY A 80 -13.18 -3.98 -7.38
CA GLY A 80 -12.18 -3.12 -8.00
C GLY A 80 -10.76 -3.61 -7.76
N ARG A 81 -10.51 -4.92 -7.87
CA ARG A 81 -9.18 -5.51 -7.67
C ARG A 81 -8.93 -6.59 -8.70
N PHE A 82 -7.68 -6.70 -9.14
CA PHE A 82 -7.20 -7.84 -9.91
C PHE A 82 -5.71 -8.05 -9.63
N SER A 83 -5.25 -9.26 -9.87
CA SER A 83 -3.86 -9.66 -9.64
C SER A 83 -3.31 -10.38 -10.88
N ILE A 84 -2.00 -10.27 -11.08
CA ILE A 84 -1.25 -11.00 -12.10
C ILE A 84 -0.19 -11.83 -11.37
N GLU A 85 -0.38 -13.14 -11.36
CA GLU A 85 0.63 -14.09 -10.89
C GLU A 85 1.75 -14.21 -11.92
N LEU A 86 2.99 -14.23 -11.46
CA LEU A 86 4.18 -14.25 -12.31
C LEU A 86 4.89 -15.61 -12.16
N GLU A 87 5.46 -16.12 -13.25
CA GLU A 87 6.11 -17.44 -13.29
C GLU A 87 7.25 -17.61 -12.27
N ASP A 88 7.87 -16.51 -11.85
CA ASP A 88 8.95 -16.50 -10.86
C ASP A 88 8.47 -16.30 -9.41
N GLY A 89 7.18 -16.48 -9.15
CA GLY A 89 6.58 -16.49 -7.80
C GLY A 89 6.30 -15.10 -7.22
N TYR A 90 6.47 -14.05 -8.01
CA TYR A 90 6.02 -12.70 -7.65
C TYR A 90 4.59 -12.45 -8.11
N ARG A 91 3.97 -11.39 -7.59
CA ARG A 91 2.62 -10.97 -7.97
C ARG A 91 2.54 -9.46 -8.22
N LEU A 92 1.71 -9.04 -9.17
CA LEU A 92 1.30 -7.65 -9.30
C LEU A 92 -0.14 -7.52 -8.81
N ASP A 93 -0.38 -6.62 -7.86
CA ASP A 93 -1.71 -6.37 -7.30
C ASP A 93 -2.19 -4.98 -7.68
N PHE A 94 -3.37 -4.90 -8.29
CA PHE A 94 -3.97 -3.63 -8.72
C PHE A 94 -5.27 -3.40 -7.99
N LYS A 95 -5.39 -2.20 -7.38
CA LYS A 95 -6.58 -1.70 -6.71
C LYS A 95 -7.12 -0.52 -7.50
N ILE A 96 -8.35 -0.63 -7.98
CA ILE A 96 -9.06 0.46 -8.61
C ILE A 96 -9.50 1.44 -7.53
N ALA A 97 -9.27 2.74 -7.77
CA ALA A 97 -9.69 3.79 -6.85
C ALA A 97 -11.20 3.77 -6.68
N LYS A 98 -11.66 3.76 -5.42
CA LYS A 98 -13.06 3.61 -5.00
C LYS A 98 -13.28 4.29 -3.66
N GLU A 99 -12.31 4.16 -2.76
CA GLU A 99 -12.32 4.78 -1.43
C GLU A 99 -11.66 6.16 -1.42
N LYS A 100 -12.06 7.03 -0.49
CA LYS A 100 -11.46 8.35 -0.29
C LYS A 100 -9.93 8.29 -0.19
N ILE A 101 -9.40 7.32 0.57
CA ILE A 101 -7.94 7.15 0.73
C ILE A 101 -7.23 6.82 -0.59
N HIS A 102 -7.89 6.12 -1.52
CA HIS A 102 -7.34 5.83 -2.84
C HIS A 102 -7.14 7.13 -3.62
N TYR A 103 -8.16 7.98 -3.67
CA TYR A 103 -8.09 9.25 -4.39
C TYR A 103 -7.11 10.24 -3.75
N GLU A 104 -7.07 10.32 -2.41
CA GLU A 104 -6.07 11.14 -1.71
C GLU A 104 -4.64 10.65 -2.03
N THR A 105 -4.41 9.33 -2.02
CA THR A 105 -3.12 8.72 -2.39
C THR A 105 -2.69 9.08 -3.81
N LEU A 106 -3.60 8.96 -4.78
CA LEU A 106 -3.33 9.30 -6.17
C LEU A 106 -3.00 10.78 -6.36
N LYS A 107 -3.78 11.65 -5.69
CA LYS A 107 -3.63 13.10 -5.74
C LYS A 107 -2.29 13.58 -5.19
N THR A 108 -1.82 13.01 -4.08
CA THR A 108 -0.61 13.48 -3.40
C THR A 108 0.64 12.71 -3.79
N ALA A 109 0.54 11.60 -4.53
CA ALA A 109 1.68 10.81 -4.96
C ALA A 109 2.79 11.68 -5.57
N VAL A 110 4.04 11.28 -5.33
CA VAL A 110 5.24 11.96 -5.80
C VAL A 110 5.95 11.10 -6.83
N THR A 111 6.61 11.73 -7.81
CA THR A 111 7.38 10.98 -8.80
C THR A 111 8.78 10.73 -8.27
N VAL A 112 9.17 9.46 -8.18
CA VAL A 112 10.54 9.03 -7.90
C VAL A 112 11.13 8.37 -9.14
N LYS A 113 12.43 8.51 -9.35
CA LYS A 113 13.12 7.91 -10.50
C LYS A 113 13.98 6.73 -10.05
N ILE A 114 13.59 5.51 -10.46
CA ILE A 114 14.34 4.28 -10.16
C ILE A 114 14.91 3.74 -11.46
N ARG A 115 16.24 3.67 -11.57
CA ARG A 115 16.95 3.22 -12.78
C ARG A 115 16.42 3.88 -14.07
N GLY A 116 16.15 5.18 -14.01
CA GLY A 116 15.65 5.96 -15.15
C GLY A 116 14.14 5.92 -15.37
N VAL A 117 13.41 5.02 -14.70
CA VAL A 117 11.94 4.91 -14.79
C VAL A 117 11.28 5.82 -13.77
N ASP A 118 10.37 6.66 -14.23
CA ASP A 118 9.51 7.45 -13.37
C ASP A 118 8.43 6.57 -12.75
N ILE A 119 8.32 6.62 -11.42
CA ILE A 119 7.37 5.84 -10.64
C ILE A 119 6.61 6.79 -9.74
N ARG A 120 5.27 6.76 -9.83
CA ARG A 120 4.41 7.49 -8.90
C ARG A 120 4.39 6.73 -7.59
N LEU A 121 4.97 7.28 -6.53
CA LEU A 121 5.07 6.69 -5.19
C LEU A 121 4.10 7.40 -4.25
N THR A 122 3.35 6.65 -3.45
CA THR A 122 2.54 7.23 -2.36
C THR A 122 3.40 8.02 -1.37
N ARG A 123 2.84 9.05 -0.74
CA ARG A 123 3.52 9.75 0.36
C ARG A 123 3.38 8.95 1.66
N ILE A 124 4.25 9.26 2.61
CA ILE A 124 4.34 8.50 3.86
C ILE A 124 3.04 8.56 4.67
N GLU A 125 2.38 9.72 4.73
CA GLU A 125 1.13 9.90 5.46
C GLU A 125 -0.01 9.06 4.88
N GLU A 126 -0.20 9.10 3.56
CA GLU A 126 -1.20 8.28 2.88
C GLU A 126 -0.89 6.79 2.98
N ASN A 127 0.39 6.40 2.93
CA ASN A 127 0.79 5.00 3.10
C ASN A 127 0.49 4.47 4.51
N ILE A 128 0.77 5.26 5.55
CA ILE A 128 0.41 4.95 6.94
C ILE A 128 -1.11 4.84 7.07
N ALA A 129 -1.86 5.86 6.59
CA ALA A 129 -3.30 5.87 6.69
C ALA A 129 -3.96 4.69 5.98
N ALA A 130 -3.50 4.34 4.77
CA ALA A 130 -4.03 3.19 4.01
C ALA A 130 -3.84 1.86 4.76
N LYS A 131 -2.69 1.68 5.41
CA LYS A 131 -2.40 0.48 6.21
C LYS A 131 -3.26 0.37 7.47
N LEU A 132 -3.60 1.50 8.08
CA LEU A 132 -4.43 1.53 9.28
C LEU A 132 -5.92 1.42 8.95
N LEU A 133 -6.37 2.01 7.85
CA LEU A 133 -7.78 1.94 7.43
C LEU A 133 -8.16 0.58 6.86
N MET A 134 -7.25 -0.05 6.11
CA MET A 134 -7.50 -1.30 5.38
C MET A 134 -6.39 -2.34 5.61
N PRO A 135 -6.11 -2.73 6.87
CA PRO A 135 -5.05 -3.68 7.16
C PRO A 135 -5.43 -5.07 6.64
N ASN A 136 -4.53 -5.69 5.86
CA ASN A 136 -4.67 -7.08 5.43
C ASN A 136 -4.02 -8.04 6.41
N SER A 137 -3.09 -7.55 7.24
CA SER A 137 -2.35 -8.36 8.20
C SER A 137 -1.80 -7.52 9.35
N LEU A 138 -1.34 -8.18 10.42
CA LEU A 138 -0.57 -7.52 11.48
C LEU A 138 0.65 -6.77 10.92
N LYS A 139 1.27 -7.29 9.85
CA LYS A 139 2.41 -6.66 9.18
C LYS A 139 2.09 -5.26 8.63
N ASP A 140 0.84 -4.99 8.24
CA ASP A 140 0.46 -3.63 7.82
C ASP A 140 0.49 -2.65 9.00
N ILE A 141 0.08 -3.10 10.18
CA ILE A 141 0.17 -2.30 11.40
C ILE A 141 1.64 -2.12 11.80
N GLU A 142 2.46 -3.17 11.67
CA GLU A 142 3.91 -3.09 11.92
C GLU A 142 4.60 -2.07 11.00
N ASP A 143 4.34 -2.12 9.70
CA ASP A 143 4.91 -1.18 8.74
C ASP A 143 4.49 0.27 9.06
N ALA A 144 3.20 0.48 9.38
CA ALA A 144 2.70 1.80 9.76
C ALA A 144 3.41 2.32 11.02
N LEU A 145 3.54 1.48 12.05
CA LEU A 145 4.26 1.83 13.28
C LEU A 145 5.74 2.12 13.03
N TRP A 146 6.40 1.36 12.17
CA TRP A 146 7.80 1.62 11.80
C TRP A 146 7.97 2.97 11.10
N LEU A 147 7.10 3.29 10.15
CA LEU A 147 7.12 4.58 9.47
C LEU A 147 6.82 5.73 10.45
N MET A 148 5.83 5.55 11.33
CA MET A 148 5.48 6.50 12.39
C MET A 148 6.62 6.74 13.39
N TYR A 149 7.40 5.70 13.71
CA TYR A 149 8.54 5.79 14.60
C TYR A 149 9.75 6.44 13.92
N GLN A 150 10.10 5.96 12.72
CA GLN A 150 11.30 6.38 12.01
C GLN A 150 11.22 7.83 11.54
N TYR A 151 10.06 8.28 11.10
CA TYR A 151 9.84 9.62 10.58
C TYR A 151 9.03 10.49 11.55
N HIS A 152 9.14 10.21 12.85
CA HIS A 152 8.29 10.83 13.88
C HIS A 152 8.30 12.36 13.80
N GLU A 153 9.49 12.95 13.60
CA GLU A 153 9.71 14.39 13.56
C GLU A 153 9.27 15.02 12.23
N GLU A 154 9.41 14.31 11.10
CA GLU A 154 9.03 14.82 9.78
C GLU A 154 7.56 14.56 9.43
N LEU A 155 6.89 13.65 10.13
CA LEU A 155 5.54 13.22 9.78
C LEU A 155 4.51 14.34 10.02
N ASN A 156 3.68 14.62 9.02
CA ASN A 156 2.50 15.43 9.25
C ASN A 156 1.41 14.61 9.96
N TRP A 157 1.49 14.55 11.29
CA TRP A 157 0.56 13.84 12.13
C TRP A 157 -0.91 14.26 11.97
N ASN A 158 -1.17 15.55 11.73
CA ASN A 158 -2.51 16.05 11.51
C ASN A 158 -3.09 15.49 10.20
N ARG A 159 -2.28 15.42 9.14
CA ARG A 159 -2.69 14.81 7.88
C ARG A 159 -3.03 13.32 8.05
N VAL A 160 -2.22 12.57 8.79
CA VAL A 160 -2.51 11.15 9.07
C VAL A 160 -3.84 11.01 9.83
N ASP A 161 -4.04 11.82 10.88
CA ASP A 161 -5.27 11.79 11.66
C ASP A 161 -6.50 12.19 10.82
N GLU A 162 -6.38 13.19 9.95
CA GLU A 162 -7.44 13.63 9.02
C GLU A 162 -7.82 12.54 8.01
N LEU A 163 -6.83 11.84 7.46
CA LEU A 163 -7.04 10.75 6.52
C LEU A 163 -7.78 9.58 7.19
N ILE A 164 -7.43 9.27 8.43
CA ILE A 164 -8.03 8.17 9.21
C ILE A 164 -9.39 8.57 9.80
N GLY A 165 -9.61 9.85 10.10
CA GLY A 165 -10.81 10.36 10.75
C GLY A 165 -10.79 10.28 12.28
N MET A 166 -9.65 9.90 12.87
CA MET A 166 -9.41 9.89 14.32
C MET A 166 -7.90 9.95 14.58
N LYS A 167 -7.50 10.05 15.85
CA LYS A 167 -6.08 9.98 16.21
C LYS A 167 -5.49 8.65 15.77
N SER A 168 -4.45 8.72 14.94
CA SER A 168 -3.70 7.57 14.42
C SER A 168 -3.23 6.62 15.52
N ILE A 169 -2.77 7.15 16.66
CA ILE A 169 -2.37 6.37 17.83
C ILE A 169 -3.54 5.53 18.38
N ASP A 170 -4.73 6.13 18.48
CA ASP A 170 -5.92 5.46 18.98
C ASP A 170 -6.41 4.40 17.98
N MET A 171 -6.29 4.66 16.67
CA MET A 171 -6.58 3.68 15.63
C MET A 171 -5.66 2.45 15.74
N VAL A 172 -4.35 2.66 15.90
CA VAL A 172 -3.40 1.55 16.09
C VAL A 172 -3.76 0.75 17.34
N MET A 173 -4.02 1.42 18.47
CA MET A 173 -4.41 0.72 19.71
C MET A 173 -5.65 -0.15 19.50
N LYS A 174 -6.69 0.41 18.87
CA LYS A 174 -7.93 -0.31 18.55
C LYS A 174 -7.69 -1.55 17.68
N LEU A 175 -6.82 -1.44 16.67
CA LEU A 175 -6.47 -2.57 15.81
C LEU A 175 -5.71 -3.67 16.57
N LEU A 176 -4.74 -3.28 17.39
CA LEU A 176 -3.97 -4.21 18.23
C LEU A 176 -4.86 -4.92 19.25
N ASP A 177 -5.81 -4.20 19.87
CA ASP A 177 -6.80 -4.78 20.78
C ASP A 177 -7.71 -5.79 20.07
N ARG A 178 -8.15 -5.45 18.85
CA ARG A 178 -8.96 -6.37 18.03
C ARG A 178 -8.20 -7.66 17.73
N ILE A 179 -6.96 -7.56 17.27
CA ILE A 179 -6.12 -8.72 16.94
C ILE A 179 -5.85 -9.58 18.18
N ALA A 180 -5.51 -8.96 19.32
CA ALA A 180 -5.27 -9.70 20.55
C ALA A 180 -6.52 -10.45 21.04
N LYS A 181 -7.72 -9.91 20.78
CA LYS A 181 -8.98 -10.56 21.10
C LYS A 181 -9.30 -11.71 20.13
N GLU A 182 -9.11 -11.49 18.83
CA GLU A 182 -9.37 -12.48 17.78
C GLU A 182 -8.40 -13.67 17.86
N LEU A 183 -7.15 -13.43 18.27
CA LEU A 183 -6.07 -14.41 18.34
C LEU A 183 -5.58 -14.61 19.79
N SER A 184 -6.52 -14.72 20.72
CA SER A 184 -6.26 -14.79 22.17
C SER A 184 -5.51 -16.05 22.62
N GLU A 185 -5.48 -17.09 21.80
CA GLU A 185 -4.77 -18.35 22.08
C GLU A 185 -3.40 -18.42 21.41
N ASP A 186 -3.10 -17.53 20.46
CA ASP A 186 -1.83 -17.49 19.75
C ASP A 186 -0.80 -16.67 20.53
N ARG A 187 0.04 -17.37 21.30
CA ARG A 187 1.08 -16.74 22.13
C ARG A 187 2.06 -15.88 21.32
N ILE A 188 2.41 -16.30 20.10
CA ILE A 188 3.38 -15.58 19.26
C ILE A 188 2.78 -14.25 18.83
N VAL A 189 1.52 -14.26 18.39
CA VAL A 189 0.80 -13.04 18.03
C VAL A 189 0.63 -12.12 19.23
N LEU A 190 0.30 -12.65 20.40
CA LEU A 190 0.15 -11.84 21.62
C LEU A 190 1.45 -11.18 22.07
N GLU A 191 2.57 -11.89 22.01
CA GLU A 191 3.89 -11.32 22.27
C GLU A 191 4.23 -10.21 21.27
N ARG A 192 3.91 -10.42 19.99
CA ARG A 192 4.11 -9.43 18.94
C ARG A 192 3.24 -8.18 19.18
N VAL A 193 1.97 -8.35 19.51
CA VAL A 193 1.07 -7.25 19.84
C VAL A 193 1.58 -6.47 21.06
N LYS A 194 2.06 -7.16 22.10
CA LYS A 194 2.65 -6.51 23.28
C LYS A 194 3.88 -5.67 22.90
N TYR A 195 4.76 -6.18 22.05
CA TYR A 195 5.90 -5.44 21.53
C TYR A 195 5.47 -4.17 20.76
N LEU A 196 4.49 -4.28 19.87
CA LEU A 196 3.98 -3.15 19.09
C LEU A 196 3.30 -2.09 19.97
N ARG A 197 2.61 -2.50 21.05
CA ARG A 197 2.07 -1.56 22.04
C ARG A 197 3.17 -0.74 22.72
N ASN A 198 4.33 -1.34 23.02
CA ASN A 198 5.44 -0.60 23.61
C ASN A 198 5.99 0.47 22.65
N ILE A 199 6.19 0.12 21.37
CA ILE A 199 6.60 1.11 20.34
C ILE A 199 5.57 2.23 20.24
N LEU A 200 4.27 1.90 20.21
CA LEU A 200 3.21 2.89 20.15
C LEU A 200 3.25 3.87 21.33
N LEU A 201 3.58 3.38 22.54
CA LEU A 201 3.75 4.23 23.72
C LEU A 201 4.95 5.16 23.61
N GLU A 202 6.06 4.72 23.02
CA GLU A 202 7.22 5.57 22.75
C GLU A 202 6.87 6.69 21.75
N ILE A 203 6.23 6.34 20.63
CA ILE A 203 5.71 7.30 19.64
C ILE A 203 4.79 8.33 20.32
N LYS A 204 3.88 7.85 21.19
CA LYS A 204 2.94 8.71 21.91
C LYS A 204 3.65 9.71 22.83
N ARG A 205 4.67 9.27 23.57
CA ARG A 205 5.45 10.15 24.47
C ARG A 205 6.15 11.25 23.68
N ASN A 206 6.76 10.90 22.55
CA ASN A 206 7.50 11.86 21.73
C ASN A 206 6.58 12.85 21.00
N ARG A 207 5.30 12.50 20.77
CA ARG A 207 4.31 13.35 20.09
C ARG A 207 3.71 14.45 21.00
N ILE A 208 3.89 14.37 22.31
CA ILE A 208 3.29 15.32 23.29
C ILE A 208 4.21 16.52 23.57
N ILE A 209 5.35 16.64 22.87
CA ILE A 209 6.27 17.77 22.94
C ILE A 209 6.03 18.72 21.77
#